data_AF-A0A7S4S6G9-F1
#
_entry.id   AF-A0A7S4S6G9-F1
#
_cell.length_a   1.000
_cell.length_b   1.000
_cell.length_c   1.000
_cell.angle_alpha   90.00
_cell.angle_beta   90.00
_cell.angle_gamma   90.00
#
_symmetry.space_group_name_H-M   'P 1'
#
loop_
_entity.id
_entity.type
_entity.pdbx_description
1 polymer ?
#
loop_
_entity_poly.entity_id
_entity_poly.type
_entity_poly.pdbx_seq_one_letter_code
_entity_poly.pdbx_strand_id
1 'polypeptide(L)'
;MAAQGLRALAALPPQRRLLAVAVVASACWAPVGGAGGARGPARRGSHDKLTAVHIQCQVCKMAMKEARTQAKDYDIQDAHALSNLVRNLCSPAKPEGQWVAMLDIERNEEGSGLVLHKKDKVGECRAECQAVRHACERAVEGHKEDVVALLSDLAGLARLQNAACERPCKARELPTLSPTWVGEKFKVAESAAASSMSVGHVDHRRLYQREEL
;
A
#
# COMPACT_ATOMS: atom_id res chain seq x y z
N MET A 1 -61.38 -0.68 -13.30
CA MET A 1 -61.58 -2.11 -12.97
C MET A 1 -60.19 -2.69 -12.66
N ALA A 2 -59.68 -2.52 -11.44
CA ALA A 2 -59.84 -3.38 -10.26
C ALA A 2 -59.15 -4.75 -10.40
N ALA A 3 -58.00 -4.93 -9.72
CA ALA A 3 -57.65 -6.16 -8.99
C ALA A 3 -56.43 -5.90 -8.08
N GLN A 4 -56.71 -5.87 -6.78
CA GLN A 4 -55.75 -5.85 -5.68
C GLN A 4 -55.31 -7.28 -5.36
N GLY A 5 -54.08 -7.49 -4.93
CA GLY A 5 -53.57 -8.80 -4.48
C GLY A 5 -52.64 -8.67 -3.29
N LEU A 6 -53.20 -8.70 -2.07
CA LEU A 6 -52.47 -8.84 -0.81
C LEU A 6 -52.11 -10.31 -0.55
N ARG A 7 -50.88 -10.59 -0.10
CA ARG A 7 -50.52 -11.76 0.73
C ARG A 7 -49.41 -11.31 1.69
N ALA A 8 -49.71 -11.11 2.97
CA ALA A 8 -49.76 -12.08 4.07
C ALA A 8 -48.46 -12.03 4.91
N LEU A 9 -48.51 -11.27 5.99
CA LEU A 9 -47.53 -11.22 7.07
C LEU A 9 -47.63 -12.50 7.91
N ALA A 10 -46.54 -13.25 8.05
CA ALA A 10 -46.43 -14.32 9.03
C ALA A 10 -45.73 -13.78 10.29
N ALA A 11 -46.35 -14.01 11.44
CA ALA A 11 -45.90 -13.60 12.75
C ALA A 11 -45.66 -14.80 13.68
N LEU A 12 -44.74 -14.60 14.65
CA LEU A 12 -44.49 -15.30 15.93
C LEU A 12 -43.65 -16.60 15.88
N PRO A 13 -42.96 -17.01 16.99
CA PRO A 13 -43.08 -16.53 18.38
C PRO A 13 -41.74 -16.18 19.09
N PRO A 14 -41.82 -15.61 20.32
CA PRO A 14 -40.68 -15.35 21.19
C PRO A 14 -40.35 -16.56 22.06
N GLN A 15 -39.06 -16.84 22.28
CA GLN A 15 -38.65 -17.73 23.38
C GLN A 15 -37.61 -17.05 24.27
N ARG A 16 -38.10 -16.61 25.44
CA ARG A 16 -37.34 -16.45 26.68
C ARG A 16 -37.06 -17.83 27.26
N ARG A 17 -35.80 -18.16 27.54
CA ARG A 17 -35.43 -18.95 28.73
C ARG A 17 -34.10 -18.45 29.27
N LEU A 18 -34.20 -17.74 30.40
CA LEU A 18 -33.13 -17.53 31.36
C LEU A 18 -32.72 -18.89 31.93
N LEU A 19 -31.42 -19.19 31.90
CA LEU A 19 -30.79 -20.07 32.89
C LEU A 19 -29.47 -19.43 33.32
N ALA A 20 -29.42 -19.06 34.59
CA ALA A 20 -28.24 -18.69 35.34
C ALA A 20 -27.37 -19.93 35.64
N VAL A 21 -26.27 -19.71 36.37
CA VAL A 21 -25.36 -20.69 37.03
C VAL A 21 -24.16 -21.08 36.15
N ALA A 22 -22.88 -20.98 36.54
CA ALA A 22 -22.21 -20.63 37.79
C ALA A 22 -20.90 -19.86 37.51
N VAL A 23 -20.61 -18.82 38.29
CA VAL A 23 -19.27 -18.25 38.40
C VAL A 23 -18.48 -19.13 39.36
N VAL A 24 -17.55 -19.92 38.84
CA VAL A 24 -16.53 -20.58 39.66
C VAL A 24 -15.36 -19.62 39.78
N ALA A 25 -15.30 -18.92 40.91
CA ALA A 25 -14.16 -18.08 41.28
C ALA A 25 -12.99 -18.98 41.71
N SER A 26 -12.17 -19.39 40.74
CA SER A 26 -10.86 -19.99 41.03
C SER A 26 -9.87 -18.90 41.41
N ALA A 27 -9.65 -18.75 42.72
CA ALA A 27 -8.59 -17.94 43.27
C ALA A 27 -7.23 -18.62 43.02
N CYS A 28 -6.62 -18.34 41.86
CA CYS A 28 -5.19 -18.54 41.67
C CYS A 28 -4.44 -17.33 42.25
N TRP A 29 -4.13 -17.42 43.55
CA TRP A 29 -2.95 -16.86 44.17
C TRP A 29 -1.71 -16.99 43.27
N ALA A 30 -1.41 -15.92 42.53
CA ALA A 30 -0.12 -15.72 41.88
C ALA A 30 0.75 -14.85 42.80
N PRO A 31 2.04 -15.21 42.98
CA PRO A 31 2.96 -14.43 43.79
C PRO A 31 3.15 -13.03 43.20
N VAL A 32 3.17 -12.03 44.09
CA VAL A 32 3.69 -10.68 43.84
C VAL A 32 5.16 -10.80 43.41
N GLY A 33 5.37 -10.89 42.10
CA GLY A 33 6.66 -10.71 41.46
C GLY A 33 6.80 -9.25 41.04
N GLY A 34 7.83 -8.59 41.57
CA GLY A 34 8.07 -7.15 41.42
C GLY A 34 8.04 -6.66 39.97
N ALA A 35 7.37 -5.52 39.79
CA ALA A 35 7.36 -4.73 38.57
C ALA A 35 8.75 -4.13 38.30
N GLY A 36 9.66 -4.95 37.77
CA GLY A 36 10.80 -4.49 36.98
C GLY A 36 10.29 -4.20 35.57
N GLY A 37 9.74 -3.00 35.35
CA GLY A 37 9.32 -2.52 34.03
C GLY A 37 10.52 -2.36 33.10
N ALA A 38 10.97 -3.46 32.49
CA ALA A 38 11.80 -3.43 31.32
C ALA A 38 11.00 -2.74 30.21
N ARG A 39 11.31 -1.47 29.97
CA ARG A 39 10.90 -0.76 28.76
C ARG A 39 11.42 -1.58 27.58
N GLY A 40 10.54 -2.37 26.98
CA GLY A 40 10.80 -3.02 25.70
C GLY A 40 11.23 -1.97 24.66
N PRO A 41 11.98 -2.38 23.62
CA PRO A 41 12.46 -1.46 22.60
C PRO A 41 11.29 -0.67 22.00
N ALA A 42 11.51 0.62 21.78
CA ALA A 42 10.56 1.58 21.25
C ALA A 42 9.76 1.00 20.06
N ARG A 43 8.44 1.24 20.07
CA ARG A 43 7.52 0.80 19.02
C ARG A 43 7.98 1.35 17.66
N ARG A 44 8.54 0.47 16.82
CA ARG A 44 8.94 0.75 15.42
C ARG A 44 7.80 1.29 14.54
N GLY A 45 6.54 1.05 14.90
CA GLY A 45 5.38 1.39 14.05
C GLY A 45 4.99 2.87 13.94
N SER A 46 5.58 3.81 14.71
CA SER A 46 5.24 5.25 14.55
C SER A 46 6.05 5.94 13.46
N HIS A 47 7.29 5.48 13.22
CA HIS A 47 8.19 6.10 12.25
C HIS A 47 7.72 5.85 10.82
N ASP A 48 7.24 4.65 10.50
CA ASP A 48 6.79 4.29 9.15
C ASP A 48 5.58 5.11 8.70
N LYS A 49 4.62 5.36 9.62
CA LYS A 49 3.40 6.14 9.31
C LYS A 49 3.69 7.61 9.06
N LEU A 50 4.55 8.22 9.87
CA LEU A 50 4.98 9.62 9.68
C LEU A 50 5.80 9.74 8.40
N THR A 51 6.78 8.86 8.21
CA THR A 51 7.59 8.78 6.98
C THR A 51 6.71 8.70 5.75
N ALA A 52 5.72 7.80 5.73
CA ALA A 52 4.78 7.65 4.62
C ALA A 52 3.99 8.94 4.29
N VAL A 53 3.65 9.75 5.30
CA VAL A 53 2.98 11.05 5.09
C VAL A 53 3.91 12.06 4.42
N HIS A 54 5.17 12.14 4.85
CA HIS A 54 6.15 13.07 4.26
C HIS A 54 6.46 12.77 2.80
N ILE A 55 6.51 11.50 2.43
CA ILE A 55 6.87 11.09 1.07
C ILE A 55 5.65 10.90 0.15
N GLN A 56 4.41 10.99 0.67
CA GLN A 56 3.20 10.58 -0.07
C GLN A 56 3.05 11.28 -1.43
N CYS A 57 3.28 12.59 -1.49
CA CYS A 57 3.22 13.34 -2.74
C CYS A 57 4.29 12.87 -3.75
N GLN A 58 5.53 12.68 -3.29
CA GLN A 58 6.64 12.22 -4.13
C GLN A 58 6.36 10.81 -4.66
N VAL A 59 5.94 9.90 -3.78
CA VAL A 59 5.56 8.53 -4.14
C VAL A 59 4.41 8.53 -5.14
N CYS A 60 3.38 9.37 -4.97
CA CYS A 60 2.28 9.45 -5.93
C CYS A 60 2.77 9.85 -7.33
N LYS A 61 3.58 10.90 -7.42
CA LYS A 61 4.13 11.38 -8.69
C LYS A 61 4.99 10.33 -9.38
N MET A 62 5.79 9.58 -8.60
CA MET A 62 6.59 8.47 -9.09
C MET A 62 5.71 7.30 -9.54
N ALA A 63 4.70 6.90 -8.75
CA ALA A 63 3.77 5.83 -9.10
C ALA A 63 3.07 6.11 -10.44
N MET A 64 2.58 7.33 -10.66
CA MET A 64 1.95 7.70 -11.94
C MET A 64 2.93 7.68 -13.11
N LYS A 65 4.20 8.03 -12.86
CA LYS A 65 5.26 7.92 -13.87
C LYS A 65 5.54 6.45 -14.19
N GLU A 66 5.69 5.60 -13.18
CA GLU A 66 5.97 4.16 -13.35
C GLU A 66 4.81 3.45 -14.05
N ALA A 67 3.56 3.72 -13.66
CA ALA A 67 2.39 3.14 -14.33
C ALA A 67 2.36 3.48 -15.84
N ARG A 68 2.57 4.76 -16.18
CA ARG A 68 2.60 5.20 -17.59
C ARG A 68 3.78 4.61 -18.35
N THR A 69 4.96 4.59 -17.74
CA THR A 69 6.17 4.04 -18.35
C THR A 69 6.00 2.55 -18.62
N GLN A 70 5.52 1.77 -17.64
CA GLN A 70 5.31 0.34 -17.80
C GLN A 70 4.22 0.02 -18.83
N ALA A 71 3.10 0.74 -18.80
CA ALA A 71 2.05 0.58 -19.82
C ALA A 71 2.61 0.80 -21.23
N LYS A 72 3.48 1.80 -21.41
CA LYS A 72 4.12 2.11 -22.69
C LYS A 72 5.20 1.08 -23.07
N ASP A 73 6.11 0.76 -22.15
CA ASP A 73 7.27 -0.08 -22.43
C ASP A 73 6.87 -1.53 -22.72
N TYR A 74 5.76 -1.98 -22.12
CA TYR A 74 5.17 -3.29 -22.35
C TYR A 74 4.02 -3.29 -23.37
N ASP A 75 3.71 -2.14 -23.99
CA ASP A 75 2.63 -1.96 -24.98
C ASP A 75 1.28 -2.53 -24.50
N ILE A 76 0.90 -2.18 -23.27
CA ILE A 76 -0.32 -2.68 -22.63
C ILE A 76 -1.50 -1.81 -23.10
N GLN A 77 -2.38 -2.38 -23.91
CA GLN A 77 -3.59 -1.73 -24.41
C GLN A 77 -4.88 -2.34 -23.82
N ASP A 78 -4.80 -3.59 -23.36
CA ASP A 78 -5.93 -4.27 -22.74
C ASP A 78 -6.29 -3.67 -21.37
N ALA A 79 -7.57 -3.42 -21.13
CA ALA A 79 -8.06 -2.79 -19.92
C ALA A 79 -7.88 -3.69 -18.68
N HIS A 80 -7.98 -5.01 -18.85
CA HIS A 80 -7.76 -5.96 -17.75
C HIS A 80 -6.29 -5.98 -17.32
N ALA A 81 -5.38 -5.96 -18.29
CA ALA A 81 -3.95 -5.84 -18.10
C ALA A 81 -3.56 -4.51 -17.42
N LEU A 82 -4.14 -3.38 -17.85
CA LEU A 82 -3.95 -2.08 -17.20
C LEU A 82 -4.48 -2.10 -15.75
N SER A 83 -5.63 -2.73 -15.49
CA SER A 83 -6.16 -2.91 -14.13
C SER A 83 -5.20 -3.73 -13.26
N ASN A 84 -4.64 -4.81 -13.80
CA ASN A 84 -3.64 -5.63 -13.10
C ASN A 84 -2.35 -4.83 -12.80
N LEU A 85 -1.88 -4.03 -13.76
CA LEU A 85 -0.76 -3.11 -13.58
C LEU A 85 -1.01 -2.15 -12.42
N VAL A 86 -2.11 -1.42 -12.44
CA VAL A 86 -2.45 -0.43 -11.41
C VAL A 86 -2.67 -1.08 -10.04
N ARG A 87 -3.29 -2.26 -9.99
CA ARG A 87 -3.49 -3.03 -8.75
C ARG A 87 -2.17 -3.44 -8.10
N ASN A 88 -1.18 -3.85 -8.89
CA ASN A 88 0.11 -4.35 -8.41
C ASN A 88 1.18 -3.26 -8.30
N LEU A 89 0.91 -2.04 -8.76
CA LEU A 89 1.85 -0.91 -8.85
C LEU A 89 2.56 -0.58 -7.53
N CYS A 90 1.93 -0.82 -6.38
CA CYS A 90 2.51 -0.54 -5.07
C CYS A 90 3.15 -1.76 -4.39
N SER A 91 3.16 -2.93 -5.03
CA SER A 91 3.63 -4.18 -4.44
C SER A 91 5.09 -4.47 -4.81
N PRO A 92 6.06 -4.32 -3.89
CA PRO A 92 7.49 -4.57 -4.18
C PRO A 92 7.81 -6.04 -4.51
N ALA A 93 6.92 -6.96 -4.17
CA ALA A 93 7.02 -8.39 -4.51
C ALA A 93 6.51 -8.73 -5.92
N LYS A 94 5.93 -7.75 -6.63
CA LYS A 94 5.41 -7.92 -7.99
C LYS A 94 6.26 -7.10 -8.94
N PRO A 95 6.47 -7.56 -10.19
CA PRO A 95 7.25 -6.79 -11.16
C PRO A 95 6.73 -5.36 -11.32
N GLU A 96 5.42 -5.18 -11.31
CA GLU A 96 4.78 -3.88 -11.52
C GLU A 96 5.08 -2.87 -10.40
N GLY A 97 5.30 -3.37 -9.18
CA GLY A 97 5.63 -2.55 -8.02
C GLY A 97 7.09 -2.66 -7.58
N GLN A 98 7.95 -3.35 -8.33
CA GLN A 98 9.35 -3.56 -7.98
C GLN A 98 10.12 -2.25 -7.80
N TRP A 99 9.71 -1.18 -8.50
CA TRP A 99 10.25 0.17 -8.36
C TRP A 99 10.18 0.69 -6.91
N VAL A 100 9.22 0.24 -6.10
CA VAL A 100 9.07 0.62 -4.68
C VAL A 100 10.32 0.23 -3.88
N ALA A 101 10.88 -0.94 -4.16
CA ALA A 101 12.10 -1.44 -3.51
C ALA A 101 13.38 -0.85 -4.11
N MET A 102 13.29 0.00 -5.13
CA MET A 102 14.43 0.74 -5.70
C MET A 102 14.56 2.15 -5.08
N LEU A 103 13.68 2.52 -4.15
CA LEU A 103 13.69 3.83 -3.51
C LEU A 103 14.38 3.77 -2.15
N ASP A 104 15.13 4.83 -1.89
CA ASP A 104 15.83 5.10 -0.64
C ASP A 104 15.35 6.46 -0.11
N ILE A 105 15.18 6.57 1.20
CA ILE A 105 14.67 7.80 1.83
C ILE A 105 15.81 8.50 2.55
N GLU A 106 16.06 9.75 2.17
CA GLU A 106 17.05 10.59 2.83
C GLU A 106 16.38 11.87 3.38
N ARG A 107 17.02 12.54 4.34
CA ARG A 107 16.58 13.88 4.73
C ARG A 107 16.89 14.86 3.60
N ASN A 108 16.02 15.84 3.40
CA ASN A 108 16.35 16.98 2.56
C ASN A 108 17.49 17.80 3.21
N GLU A 109 18.12 18.66 2.40
CA GLU A 109 19.25 19.50 2.84
C GLU A 109 18.88 20.43 4.02
N GLU A 110 17.62 20.84 4.10
CA GLU A 110 17.08 21.67 5.18
C GLU A 110 16.80 20.89 6.48
N GLY A 111 16.81 19.56 6.44
CA GLY A 111 16.48 18.67 7.55
C GLY A 111 15.00 18.63 7.95
N SER A 112 14.15 19.45 7.33
CA SER A 112 12.72 19.63 7.60
C SER A 112 11.82 18.57 6.94
N GLY A 113 12.34 17.86 5.93
CA GLY A 113 11.59 16.95 5.09
C GLY A 113 12.39 15.72 4.66
N LEU A 114 11.73 14.85 3.90
CA LEU A 114 12.32 13.64 3.32
C LEU A 114 12.32 13.75 1.81
N VAL A 115 13.33 13.17 1.16
CA VAL A 115 13.50 13.10 -0.29
C VAL A 115 13.71 11.64 -0.70
N LEU A 116 13.14 11.25 -1.84
CA LEU A 116 13.30 9.93 -2.42
C LEU A 116 14.41 9.90 -3.46
N HIS A 117 15.32 8.94 -3.33
CA HIS A 117 16.35 8.66 -4.32
C HIS A 117 16.08 7.31 -4.99
N LYS A 118 15.87 7.32 -6.31
CA LYS A 118 15.79 6.09 -7.09
C LYS A 118 17.20 5.54 -7.32
N LYS A 119 17.44 4.32 -6.88
CA LYS A 119 18.69 3.58 -7.11
C LYS A 119 18.54 2.72 -8.37
N ASP A 120 19.68 2.30 -8.95
CA ASP A 120 19.69 1.48 -10.18
C ASP A 120 19.40 0.00 -9.94
N LYS A 121 19.46 -0.45 -8.68
CA LYS A 121 19.24 -1.83 -8.28
C LYS A 121 18.07 -1.95 -7.33
N VAL A 122 17.52 -3.15 -7.26
CA VAL A 122 16.44 -3.50 -6.34
C VAL A 122 17.05 -3.78 -4.97
N GLY A 123 16.51 -3.13 -3.96
CA GLY A 123 16.92 -3.29 -2.56
C GLY A 123 16.14 -4.36 -1.83
N GLU A 124 16.61 -4.71 -0.63
CA GLU A 124 15.82 -5.43 0.36
C GLU A 124 14.64 -4.56 0.81
N CYS A 125 13.42 -5.13 0.80
CA CYS A 125 12.25 -4.39 1.24
C CYS A 125 12.12 -4.40 2.78
N ARG A 126 12.68 -3.37 3.42
CA ARG A 126 12.67 -3.17 4.88
C ARG A 126 11.78 -1.97 5.27
N ALA A 127 12.12 -1.24 6.32
CA ALA A 127 11.19 -0.27 6.92
C ALA A 127 10.86 0.90 5.96
N GLU A 128 11.84 1.42 5.24
CA GLU A 128 11.63 2.49 4.28
C GLU A 128 10.85 2.02 3.07
N CYS A 129 11.19 0.84 2.53
CA CYS A 129 10.41 0.23 1.46
C CYS A 129 8.94 0.02 1.86
N GLN A 130 8.67 -0.43 3.09
CA GLN A 130 7.29 -0.54 3.59
C GLN A 130 6.62 0.84 3.75
N ALA A 131 7.36 1.87 4.16
CA ALA A 131 6.84 3.24 4.21
C ALA A 131 6.48 3.76 2.81
N VAL A 132 7.31 3.52 1.80
CA VAL A 132 7.04 3.86 0.39
C VAL A 132 5.83 3.09 -0.12
N ARG A 133 5.76 1.78 0.14
CA ARG A 133 4.61 0.95 -0.23
C ARG A 133 3.32 1.52 0.36
N HIS A 134 3.29 1.81 1.65
CA HIS A 134 2.11 2.36 2.30
C HIS A 134 1.74 3.76 1.80
N ALA A 135 2.73 4.60 1.52
CA ALA A 135 2.52 5.89 0.88
C ALA A 135 1.90 5.74 -0.52
N CYS A 136 2.35 4.76 -1.30
CA CYS A 136 1.83 4.44 -2.63
C CYS A 136 0.39 3.97 -2.54
N GLU A 137 0.12 2.95 -1.71
CA GLU A 137 -1.23 2.39 -1.50
C GLU A 137 -2.22 3.52 -1.16
N ARG A 138 -1.86 4.39 -0.20
CA ARG A 138 -2.70 5.53 0.20
C ARG A 138 -2.85 6.60 -0.88
N ALA A 139 -1.86 6.79 -1.74
CA ALA A 139 -1.91 7.78 -2.80
C ALA A 139 -2.81 7.35 -3.96
N VAL A 140 -2.81 6.06 -4.30
CA VAL A 140 -3.60 5.52 -5.42
C VAL A 140 -4.99 5.04 -5.00
N GLU A 141 -5.24 4.89 -3.69
CA GLU A 141 -6.53 4.44 -3.17
C GLU A 141 -7.66 5.38 -3.60
N GLY A 142 -8.75 4.81 -4.11
CA GLY A 142 -9.88 5.57 -4.66
C GLY A 142 -9.66 6.17 -6.06
N HIS A 143 -8.46 6.04 -6.64
CA HIS A 143 -8.13 6.57 -7.97
C HIS A 143 -7.78 5.49 -9.00
N LYS A 144 -7.84 4.21 -8.62
CA LYS A 144 -7.37 3.09 -9.46
C LYS A 144 -8.10 3.04 -10.81
N GLU A 145 -9.43 3.13 -10.81
CA GLU A 145 -10.23 3.09 -12.04
C GLU A 145 -9.99 4.32 -12.93
N ASP A 146 -9.88 5.51 -12.34
CA ASP A 146 -9.55 6.75 -13.08
C ASP A 146 -8.18 6.64 -13.75
N VAL A 147 -7.20 6.07 -13.03
CA VAL A 147 -5.85 5.84 -13.57
C VAL A 147 -5.89 4.84 -14.72
N VAL A 148 -6.63 3.73 -14.59
CA VAL A 148 -6.80 2.74 -15.67
C VAL A 148 -7.42 3.39 -16.91
N ALA A 149 -8.50 4.15 -16.75
CA ALA A 149 -9.15 4.86 -17.85
C ALA A 149 -8.20 5.85 -18.53
N LEU A 150 -7.46 6.65 -17.75
CA LEU A 150 -6.49 7.59 -18.30
C LEU A 150 -5.32 6.90 -19.01
N LEU A 151 -4.86 5.74 -18.53
CA LEU A 151 -3.84 4.96 -19.22
C LEU A 151 -4.36 4.39 -20.54
N SER A 152 -5.59 3.89 -20.56
CA SER A 152 -6.27 3.39 -21.77
C SER A 152 -6.42 4.49 -22.82
N ASP A 153 -6.74 5.72 -22.39
CA ASP A 153 -6.80 6.91 -23.23
C ASP A 153 -5.42 7.48 -23.63
N LEU A 154 -4.32 6.80 -23.28
CA LEU A 154 -2.94 7.23 -23.53
C LEU A 154 -2.64 8.64 -22.97
N ALA A 155 -3.25 9.00 -21.84
CA ALA A 155 -3.12 10.31 -21.25
C ALA A 155 -1.67 10.67 -20.90
N GLY A 156 -1.36 11.96 -21.00
CA GLY A 156 -0.06 12.49 -20.56
C GLY A 156 0.14 12.38 -19.05
N LEU A 157 1.41 12.31 -18.61
CA LEU A 157 1.77 12.18 -17.20
C LEU A 157 1.12 13.24 -16.29
N ALA A 158 1.02 14.48 -16.77
CA ALA A 158 0.40 15.57 -16.01
C ALA A 158 -1.08 15.28 -15.69
N ARG A 159 -1.85 14.68 -16.62
CA ARG A 159 -3.25 14.34 -16.37
C ARG A 159 -3.39 13.23 -15.33
N LEU A 160 -2.53 12.19 -15.40
CA LEU A 160 -2.47 11.13 -14.40
C LEU A 160 -2.14 11.68 -13.01
N GLN A 161 -1.11 12.53 -12.92
CA GLN A 161 -0.71 13.15 -11.65
C GLN A 161 -1.78 14.10 -11.10
N ASN A 162 -2.47 14.85 -11.96
CA ASN A 162 -3.56 15.71 -11.50
C ASN A 162 -4.75 14.89 -10.97
N ALA A 163 -5.08 13.76 -11.61
CA ALA A 163 -6.17 12.90 -11.18
C ALA A 163 -5.90 12.21 -9.83
N ALA A 164 -4.70 11.65 -9.64
CA ALA A 164 -4.39 10.84 -8.46
C ALA A 164 -3.64 11.60 -7.34
N CYS A 165 -2.81 12.58 -7.68
CA CYS A 165 -1.87 13.18 -6.74
C CYS A 165 -2.31 14.52 -6.15
N GLU A 166 -3.49 15.02 -6.51
CA GLU A 166 -4.00 16.29 -5.99
C GLU A 166 -4.09 16.28 -4.46
N ARG A 167 -4.72 15.25 -3.87
CA ARG A 167 -4.87 15.14 -2.41
C ARG A 167 -3.53 14.88 -1.69
N PRO A 168 -2.70 13.90 -2.12
CA PRO A 168 -1.37 13.68 -1.53
C PRO A 168 -0.45 14.91 -1.56
N CYS A 169 -0.58 15.77 -2.58
CA CYS A 169 0.31 16.92 -2.77
C CYS A 169 -0.22 18.25 -2.23
N LYS A 170 -1.50 18.33 -1.84
CA LYS A 170 -2.11 19.54 -1.24
C LYS A 170 -2.08 19.55 0.28
N ALA A 171 -1.45 18.57 0.93
CA ALA A 171 -1.28 18.57 2.39
C ALA A 171 -0.52 19.84 2.82
N ARG A 172 -1.26 20.80 3.38
CA ARG A 172 -0.74 22.15 3.69
C ARG A 172 0.30 22.15 4.82
N GLU A 173 0.18 21.21 5.75
CA GLU A 173 1.10 21.09 6.88
C GLU A 173 1.46 19.61 7.06
N LEU A 174 2.72 19.29 6.81
CA LEU A 174 3.27 17.99 7.16
C LEU A 174 3.57 17.96 8.67
N PRO A 175 3.34 16.83 9.35
CA PRO A 175 3.76 16.67 10.74
C PRO A 175 5.26 16.97 10.90
N THR A 176 5.71 17.37 12.09
CA THR A 176 7.14 17.56 12.33
C THR A 176 7.86 16.20 12.35
N LEU A 177 8.92 16.05 11.55
CA LEU A 177 9.81 14.89 11.63
C LEU A 177 10.54 14.88 12.97
N SER A 178 10.68 13.69 13.57
CA SER A 178 11.52 13.54 14.76
C SER A 178 12.95 14.01 14.46
N PRO A 179 13.62 14.77 15.35
CA PRO A 179 15.05 15.09 15.20
C PRO A 179 15.93 13.84 15.12
N THR A 180 15.48 12.72 15.69
CA THR A 180 16.18 11.43 15.70
C THR A 180 15.79 10.53 14.53
N TRP A 181 14.98 11.00 13.57
CA TRP A 181 14.73 10.25 12.36
C TRP A 181 16.04 10.09 11.59
N VAL A 182 16.38 8.83 11.30
CA VAL A 182 17.55 8.40 10.56
C VAL A 182 17.07 7.34 9.59
N GLY A 183 17.47 7.48 8.32
CA GLY A 183 17.14 6.51 7.29
C GLY A 183 17.86 5.17 7.48
N GLU A 184 17.29 4.11 6.94
CA GLU A 184 17.96 2.83 6.84
C GLU A 184 18.97 2.85 5.69
N LYS A 185 20.05 2.08 5.80
CA LYS A 185 20.99 1.98 4.67
C LYS A 185 20.35 1.16 3.56
N PHE A 186 20.31 1.69 2.34
CA PHE A 186 19.99 0.93 1.15
C PHE A 186 20.88 -0.32 1.03
N LYS A 187 20.26 -1.49 1.00
CA LYS A 187 20.95 -2.76 0.76
C LYS A 187 20.39 -3.41 -0.48
N VAL A 188 21.26 -3.66 -1.45
CA VAL A 188 20.90 -4.39 -2.68
C VAL A 188 20.44 -5.81 -2.30
N ALA A 189 19.35 -6.28 -2.88
CA ALA A 189 18.92 -7.66 -2.71
C ALA A 189 19.95 -8.61 -3.36
N GLU A 190 20.53 -9.51 -2.57
CA GLU A 190 21.72 -10.31 -2.97
C GLU A 190 21.43 -11.36 -4.06
N SER A 191 20.17 -11.65 -4.35
CA SER A 191 19.72 -12.21 -5.64
C SER A 191 18.20 -12.18 -5.73
N ALA A 192 17.65 -12.15 -6.95
CA ALA A 192 16.24 -12.32 -7.24
C ALA A 192 15.64 -13.68 -6.75
N ALA A 193 16.47 -14.58 -6.20
CA ALA A 193 16.09 -15.88 -5.69
C ALA A 193 15.74 -15.90 -4.19
N ALA A 194 16.14 -14.90 -3.40
CA ALA A 194 15.81 -14.83 -1.96
C ALA A 194 14.47 -14.11 -1.65
N SER A 195 13.87 -13.45 -2.65
CA SER A 195 12.44 -13.12 -2.66
C SER A 195 11.73 -14.17 -3.49
N SER A 196 11.49 -15.35 -2.91
CA SER A 196 10.91 -16.49 -3.61
C SER A 196 9.46 -16.24 -4.01
N MET A 197 9.25 -15.57 -5.15
CA MET A 197 8.23 -15.87 -6.16
C MET A 197 8.72 -15.36 -7.53
N SER A 198 9.47 -16.22 -8.23
CA SER A 198 9.67 -16.24 -9.70
C SER A 198 9.96 -14.91 -10.41
N VAL A 199 11.20 -14.41 -10.35
CA VAL A 199 11.75 -13.67 -11.50
C VAL A 199 12.44 -14.69 -12.41
N GLY A 200 11.61 -15.41 -13.18
CA GLY A 200 12.05 -15.71 -14.54
C GLY A 200 12.26 -14.37 -15.24
N HIS A 201 13.11 -14.32 -16.27
CA HIS A 201 13.01 -13.25 -17.25
C HIS A 201 11.61 -13.32 -17.86
N VAL A 202 10.66 -12.67 -17.21
CA VAL A 202 9.30 -12.53 -17.66
C VAL A 202 9.40 -11.51 -18.78
N ASP A 203 9.42 -12.02 -20.00
CA ASP A 203 9.07 -11.22 -21.16
C ASP A 203 7.64 -10.73 -20.93
N HIS A 204 7.51 -9.57 -20.29
CA HIS A 204 6.23 -8.98 -19.90
C HIS A 204 5.35 -8.76 -21.13
N ARG A 205 5.94 -8.58 -22.31
CA ARG A 205 5.22 -8.55 -23.58
C ARG A 205 4.48 -9.87 -23.84
N ARG A 206 5.08 -11.02 -23.53
CA ARG A 206 4.42 -12.33 -23.64
C ARG A 206 3.36 -12.62 -22.58
N LEU A 207 3.45 -12.04 -21.38
CA LEU A 207 2.40 -12.24 -20.36
C LEU A 207 1.08 -11.58 -20.76
N TYR A 208 1.15 -10.45 -21.46
CA TYR A 208 -0.04 -9.71 -21.89
C TYR A 208 -0.51 -10.06 -23.31
N GLN A 209 0.27 -10.80 -24.11
CA GLN A 209 -0.10 -11.21 -25.48
C GLN A 209 -0.69 -12.63 -25.60
N ARG A 210 -0.89 -13.37 -24.50
CA ARG A 210 -1.24 -14.81 -24.56
C ARG A 210 -2.75 -15.14 -24.53
N GLU A 211 -3.65 -14.15 -24.55
CA GLU A 211 -5.10 -14.40 -24.49
C GLU A 211 -5.79 -14.49 -25.88
N GLU A 212 -5.05 -14.43 -27.00
CA GLU A 212 -5.63 -14.47 -28.36
C GLU A 212 -5.40 -15.80 -29.13
N LEU A 213 -5.36 -16.95 -28.47
CA LEU A 213 -5.34 -18.27 -29.14
C LEU A 213 -6.37 -19.25 -28.57
#